data_AF-A0A087EAN6-F1
#
_entry.id   AF-A0A087EAN6-F1
#
_cell.length_a   1.000
_cell.length_b   1.000
_cell.length_c   1.000
_cell.angle_alpha   90.00
_cell.angle_beta   90.00
_cell.angle_gamma   90.00
#
_symmetry.space_group_name_H-M   'P 1'
#
loop_
_entity.id
_entity.type
_entity.pdbx_description
1 polymer ?
#
loop_
_entity_poly.entity_id
_entity_poly.type
_entity_poly.pdbx_seq_one_letter_code
_entity_poly.pdbx_strand_id
1 'polypeptide(L)'
;MSARKPLFPGRRFSFLRLGIALISTALIVTGVWGWLTYTQTASKKLPAPWFGGYADVTSTPSYTFESDVGSAYNNVILSFITAPDGCTPTWGGYYSLNEASSQLDIDSRIAHAFRANRTVTISFGGQQGTELAEQCTTVSSLKKAYQTVISRYHVTSVDFDIENDNLDGYSESAVRRAQAVAEIQDEMKSRGQPLTVSLTLPASTSGLTPDGLDTVSSFIDAGVNLSTLNLMTMDFNIPSNVTAQSELIKKALNAGHKQYKQLLYSKRKLFSDSQIWEMMGATVLIGQNDTDNEYLTLDDAQRVNTFAMQTNLGHLAMWSLNRDQQCGENSVTQTIQTGCSGMKQTAGEFATLLSSGFKGTPGTIVDMDSATWSTPSGKYEQWNVTTEYTEGDKVVWKHNLYEALSDNTGEQPDSTASGADSPWRLIGPA
;
A
#
# COMPACT_ATOMS: atom_id res chain seq x y z
N MET A 1 73.14 30.64 32.04
CA MET A 1 72.18 29.71 31.40
C MET A 1 71.31 29.09 32.49
N SER A 2 70.06 29.56 32.64
CA SER A 2 69.15 29.07 33.66
C SER A 2 68.52 27.75 33.21
N ALA A 3 68.85 26.65 33.89
CA ALA A 3 68.23 25.36 33.66
C ALA A 3 66.73 25.46 34.00
N ARG A 4 65.87 25.32 32.98
CA ARG A 4 64.42 25.22 33.16
C ARG A 4 64.14 24.01 34.05
N LYS A 5 63.75 24.24 35.30
CA LYS A 5 63.19 23.20 36.16
C LYS A 5 61.96 22.61 35.44
N PRO A 6 61.87 21.28 35.25
CA PRO A 6 60.65 20.68 34.72
C PRO A 6 59.50 21.00 35.67
N LEU A 7 58.38 21.48 35.11
CA LEU A 7 57.18 21.91 35.86
C LEU A 7 56.62 20.84 36.81
N PHE A 8 57.02 19.57 36.66
CA PHE A 8 56.66 18.46 37.56
C PHE A 8 57.82 17.46 37.75
N PRO A 9 58.63 17.58 38.82
CA PRO A 9 59.69 16.61 39.13
C PRO A 9 59.08 15.28 39.60
N GLY A 10 59.44 14.16 38.97
CA GLY A 10 59.12 12.81 39.47
C GLY A 10 57.98 12.05 38.77
N ARG A 11 57.25 12.63 37.82
CA ARG A 11 56.23 11.90 37.03
C ARG A 11 56.81 11.45 35.68
N ARG A 12 57.09 10.16 35.54
CA ARG A 12 57.44 9.53 34.25
C ARG A 12 56.17 9.40 33.40
N PHE A 13 56.26 9.71 32.10
CA PHE A 13 55.17 9.52 31.15
C PHE A 13 54.79 8.03 31.12
N SER A 14 53.53 7.71 31.40
CA SER A 14 53.03 6.32 31.43
C SER A 14 52.24 6.05 30.16
N PHE A 15 52.83 5.28 29.25
CA PHE A 15 52.17 4.81 28.03
C PHE A 15 50.90 4.01 28.34
N LEU A 16 50.85 3.32 29.47
CA LEU A 16 49.65 2.62 29.95
C LEU A 16 48.51 3.59 30.28
N ARG A 17 48.79 4.68 31.02
CA ARG A 17 47.76 5.70 31.34
C ARG A 17 47.29 6.44 30.10
N LEU A 18 48.19 6.71 29.15
CA LEU A 18 47.82 7.26 27.86
C LEU A 18 46.92 6.29 27.08
N GLY A 19 47.28 5.00 27.03
CA GLY A 19 46.48 3.97 26.36
C GLY A 19 45.08 3.84 26.96
N ILE A 20 44.96 3.81 28.29
CA ILE A 20 43.66 3.81 28.99
C ILE A 20 42.86 5.07 28.64
N ALA A 21 43.48 6.25 28.71
CA ALA A 21 42.79 7.50 28.39
C ALA A 21 42.30 7.54 26.93
N LEU A 22 43.09 7.03 25.98
CA LEU A 22 42.71 6.94 24.57
C LEU A 22 41.56 5.96 24.36
N ILE A 23 41.59 4.79 24.99
CA ILE A 23 40.49 3.80 24.92
C ILE A 23 39.21 4.37 25.54
N SER A 24 39.29 4.98 26.72
CA SER A 24 38.14 5.62 27.35
C SER A 24 37.57 6.75 26.49
N THR A 25 38.42 7.57 25.88
CA THR A 25 37.98 8.63 24.97
C THR A 25 37.32 8.04 23.72
N ALA A 26 37.89 6.98 23.13
CA ALA A 26 37.30 6.30 21.99
C ALA A 26 35.91 5.72 22.34
N LEU A 27 35.78 5.04 23.49
CA LEU A 27 34.50 4.50 23.96
C LEU A 27 33.46 5.59 24.21
N ILE A 28 33.84 6.71 24.83
CA ILE A 28 32.96 7.86 25.04
C ILE A 28 32.53 8.44 23.70
N VAL A 29 33.46 8.67 22.77
CA VAL A 29 33.13 9.21 21.44
C VAL A 29 32.21 8.27 20.67
N THR A 30 32.47 6.96 20.67
CA THR A 30 31.58 5.97 20.02
C THR A 30 30.22 5.89 20.69
N GLY A 31 30.15 5.97 22.02
CA GLY A 31 28.90 5.93 22.77
C GLY A 31 28.06 7.19 22.53
N VAL A 32 28.69 8.37 22.55
CA VAL A 32 28.04 9.65 22.25
C VAL A 32 27.60 9.72 20.79
N TRP A 33 28.42 9.26 19.84
CA TRP A 33 28.04 9.22 18.43
C TRP A 33 26.90 8.22 18.16
N GLY A 34 26.93 7.04 18.79
CA GLY A 34 25.83 6.08 18.76
C GLY A 34 24.55 6.64 19.38
N TRP A 35 24.65 7.37 20.49
CA TRP A 35 23.51 8.04 21.13
C TRP A 35 22.94 9.17 20.26
N LEU A 36 23.80 10.00 19.66
CA LEU A 36 23.38 11.09 18.79
C LEU A 36 22.71 10.57 17.50
N THR A 37 23.26 9.53 16.89
CA THR A 37 22.65 8.89 15.70
C THR A 37 21.33 8.19 16.04
N TYR A 38 21.26 7.52 17.19
CA TYR A 38 20.01 6.95 17.71
C TYR A 38 18.95 8.03 17.96
N THR A 39 19.29 9.11 18.66
CA THR A 39 18.34 10.19 18.96
C THR A 39 17.89 10.93 17.71
N GLN A 40 18.76 11.16 16.73
CA GLN A 40 18.37 11.75 15.44
C GLN A 40 17.42 10.83 14.66
N THR A 41 17.70 9.54 14.62
CA THR A 41 16.84 8.55 13.94
C THR A 41 15.50 8.42 14.66
N ALA A 42 15.51 8.31 15.99
CA ALA A 42 14.34 8.22 16.84
C ALA A 42 13.45 9.48 16.80
N SER A 43 14.04 10.64 16.48
CA SER A 43 13.31 11.91 16.38
C SER A 43 12.71 12.19 15.00
N LYS A 44 13.03 11.37 13.97
CA LYS A 44 12.45 11.55 12.64
C LYS A 44 10.98 11.13 12.68
N LYS A 45 10.08 12.10 12.56
CA LYS A 45 8.64 11.87 12.46
C LYS A 45 8.33 11.08 11.18
N LEU A 46 7.77 9.90 11.32
CA LEU A 46 7.26 9.12 10.19
C LEU A 46 5.95 9.73 9.66
N PRO A 47 5.54 9.38 8.42
CA PRO A 47 4.25 9.82 7.88
C PRO A 47 3.11 9.49 8.83
N ALA A 48 2.03 10.28 8.76
CA ALA A 48 0.84 9.98 9.55
C ALA A 48 0.30 8.58 9.16
N PRO A 49 -0.19 7.79 10.13
CA PRO A 49 -0.73 6.48 9.83
C PRO A 49 -1.96 6.61 8.94
N TRP A 50 -2.11 5.68 8.01
CA TRP A 50 -3.17 5.69 7.00
C TRP A 50 -3.93 4.38 6.94
N PHE A 51 -5.19 4.45 6.54
CA PHE A 51 -6.02 3.30 6.22
C PHE A 51 -6.26 3.26 4.71
N GLY A 52 -6.22 2.09 4.10
CA GLY A 52 -6.62 1.91 2.70
C GLY A 52 -7.24 0.55 2.44
N GLY A 53 -8.29 0.51 1.62
CA GLY A 53 -8.90 -0.75 1.23
C GLY A 53 -8.37 -1.24 -0.12
N TYR A 54 -8.14 -2.56 -0.22
CA TYR A 54 -7.89 -3.20 -1.50
C TYR A 54 -9.17 -3.23 -2.34
N ALA A 55 -9.07 -2.95 -3.62
CA ALA A 55 -10.15 -3.07 -4.59
C ALA A 55 -9.70 -3.94 -5.76
N ASP A 56 -10.37 -5.07 -5.96
CA ASP A 56 -10.22 -5.88 -7.17
C ASP A 56 -10.99 -5.18 -8.29
N VAL A 57 -10.24 -4.56 -9.20
CA VAL A 57 -10.80 -3.79 -10.32
C VAL A 57 -11.30 -4.68 -11.46
N THR A 58 -10.93 -5.97 -11.44
CA THR A 58 -11.32 -6.97 -12.43
C THR A 58 -12.56 -7.75 -12.02
N SER A 59 -12.97 -7.63 -10.76
CA SER A 59 -14.16 -8.28 -10.22
C SER A 59 -15.44 -7.88 -10.95
N THR A 60 -16.36 -8.84 -11.06
CA THR A 60 -17.72 -8.62 -11.59
C THR A 60 -18.75 -8.93 -10.50
N PRO A 61 -19.67 -7.99 -10.17
CA PRO A 61 -19.80 -6.65 -10.74
C PRO A 61 -18.62 -5.73 -10.37
N SER A 62 -18.34 -4.74 -11.22
CA SER A 62 -17.24 -3.79 -10.96
C SER A 62 -17.56 -2.94 -9.73
N TYR A 63 -16.57 -2.76 -8.86
CA TYR A 63 -16.69 -1.93 -7.67
C TYR A 63 -16.30 -0.49 -7.99
N THR A 64 -17.17 0.48 -7.69
CA THR A 64 -17.01 1.91 -8.00
C THR A 64 -16.09 2.62 -7.00
N PHE A 65 -14.80 2.29 -7.00
CA PHE A 65 -13.83 2.89 -6.06
C PHE A 65 -13.70 4.41 -6.21
N GLU A 66 -14.02 4.97 -7.38
CA GLU A 66 -14.00 6.39 -7.68
C GLU A 66 -15.14 7.18 -7.02
N SER A 67 -16.21 6.51 -6.59
CA SER A 67 -17.39 7.14 -6.01
C SER A 67 -17.10 7.94 -4.73
N ASP A 68 -17.94 8.94 -4.45
CA ASP A 68 -17.88 9.78 -3.25
C ASP A 68 -18.42 9.03 -2.01
N VAL A 69 -17.77 7.92 -1.68
CA VAL A 69 -17.93 7.26 -0.40
C VAL A 69 -17.01 7.95 0.61
N GLY A 70 -17.50 8.16 1.84
CA GLY A 70 -16.92 9.08 2.82
C GLY A 70 -15.44 8.90 3.18
N SER A 71 -14.93 9.64 4.17
CA SER A 71 -13.49 9.70 4.47
C SER A 71 -12.78 8.37 4.74
N ALA A 72 -13.52 7.29 5.02
CA ALA A 72 -13.00 5.93 5.12
C ALA A 72 -12.33 5.42 3.82
N TYR A 73 -12.61 6.05 2.68
CA TYR A 73 -12.15 5.64 1.34
C TYR A 73 -11.08 6.58 0.75
N ASN A 74 -10.46 7.42 1.60
CA ASN A 74 -9.45 8.40 1.17
C ASN A 74 -8.23 7.77 0.46
N ASN A 75 -7.88 6.54 0.81
CA ASN A 75 -6.79 5.80 0.18
C ASN A 75 -7.33 4.47 -0.37
N VAL A 76 -7.06 4.18 -1.64
CA VAL A 76 -7.45 2.92 -2.30
C VAL A 76 -6.21 2.20 -2.81
N ILE A 77 -6.19 0.88 -2.68
CA ILE A 77 -5.14 0.01 -3.21
C ILE A 77 -5.77 -0.83 -4.32
N LEU A 78 -5.39 -0.58 -5.57
CA LEU A 78 -5.97 -1.26 -6.73
C LEU A 78 -5.21 -2.54 -7.04
N SER A 79 -5.94 -3.64 -7.16
CA SER A 79 -5.41 -5.00 -7.24
C SER A 79 -5.92 -5.74 -8.48
N PHE A 80 -5.11 -6.59 -9.13
CA PHE A 80 -3.64 -6.67 -9.07
C PHE A 80 -3.06 -6.55 -10.47
N ILE A 81 -1.82 -6.06 -10.55
CA ILE A 81 -1.02 -6.15 -11.77
C ILE A 81 -0.24 -7.46 -11.79
N THR A 82 -0.44 -8.26 -12.84
CA THR A 82 0.23 -9.54 -13.10
C THR A 82 0.68 -9.62 -14.57
N ALA A 83 1.35 -10.71 -14.95
CA ALA A 83 1.85 -10.94 -16.30
C ALA A 83 1.56 -12.38 -16.76
N PRO A 84 0.46 -12.63 -17.50
CA PRO A 84 0.07 -13.98 -17.91
C PRO A 84 0.93 -14.53 -19.06
N ASP A 85 1.49 -13.63 -19.89
CA ASP A 85 2.36 -13.99 -21.01
C ASP A 85 3.47 -12.95 -21.20
N GLY A 86 4.71 -13.41 -21.01
CA GLY A 86 5.91 -12.59 -21.10
C GLY A 86 5.96 -11.44 -20.09
N CYS A 87 6.87 -10.51 -20.30
CA CYS A 87 7.13 -9.38 -19.39
C CYS A 87 6.18 -8.19 -19.63
N THR A 88 4.88 -8.45 -19.81
CA THR A 88 3.86 -7.42 -20.12
C THR A 88 2.89 -7.28 -18.95
N PRO A 89 2.76 -6.09 -18.33
CA PRO A 89 1.83 -5.87 -17.23
C PRO A 89 0.38 -5.86 -17.72
N THR A 90 -0.48 -6.54 -16.96
CA THR A 90 -1.92 -6.65 -17.17
C THR A 90 -2.66 -6.55 -15.85
N TRP A 91 -3.95 -6.18 -15.88
CA TRP A 91 -4.83 -6.30 -14.71
C TRP A 91 -5.36 -7.73 -14.61
N GLY A 92 -4.98 -8.42 -13.53
CA GLY A 92 -5.43 -9.77 -13.19
C GLY A 92 -5.06 -10.87 -14.20
N GLY A 93 -4.25 -10.57 -15.21
CA GLY A 93 -4.00 -11.49 -16.34
C GLY A 93 -5.10 -11.47 -17.40
N TYR A 94 -6.12 -10.62 -17.25
CA TYR A 94 -7.30 -10.60 -18.12
C TYR A 94 -7.32 -9.41 -19.08
N TYR A 95 -6.84 -8.25 -18.63
CA TYR A 95 -6.90 -7.01 -19.41
C TYR A 95 -5.50 -6.43 -19.53
N SER A 96 -5.03 -6.23 -20.77
CA SER A 96 -3.91 -5.32 -20.99
C SER A 96 -4.24 -3.92 -20.46
N LEU A 97 -3.23 -3.07 -20.23
CA LEU A 97 -3.47 -1.72 -19.73
C LEU A 97 -4.41 -0.90 -20.64
N ASN A 98 -4.35 -1.12 -21.96
CA ASN A 98 -5.25 -0.48 -22.92
C ASN A 98 -6.67 -1.06 -22.88
N GLU A 99 -6.82 -2.37 -22.69
CA GLU A 99 -8.12 -3.00 -22.50
C GLU A 99 -8.74 -2.57 -21.18
N ALA A 100 -7.96 -2.44 -20.10
CA ALA A 100 -8.47 -1.94 -18.83
C ALA A 100 -8.95 -0.48 -18.93
N SER A 101 -8.26 0.36 -19.69
CA SER A 101 -8.74 1.72 -19.99
C SER A 101 -10.03 1.69 -20.83
N SER A 102 -10.08 0.89 -21.89
CA SER A 102 -11.24 0.86 -22.79
C SER A 102 -12.43 0.04 -22.27
N GLN A 103 -12.27 -0.91 -21.36
CA GLN A 103 -13.34 -1.81 -20.91
C GLN A 103 -13.73 -1.55 -19.45
N LEU A 104 -12.75 -1.27 -18.59
CA LEU A 104 -12.96 -1.04 -17.15
C LEU A 104 -12.89 0.45 -16.75
N ASP A 105 -12.54 1.32 -17.71
CA ASP A 105 -12.41 2.78 -17.55
C ASP A 105 -11.40 3.19 -16.46
N ILE A 106 -10.37 2.38 -16.24
CA ILE A 106 -9.46 2.51 -15.10
C ILE A 106 -8.72 3.84 -15.08
N ASP A 107 -8.26 4.32 -16.24
CA ASP A 107 -7.56 5.60 -16.35
C ASP A 107 -8.43 6.76 -15.82
N SER A 108 -9.67 6.88 -16.32
CA SER A 108 -10.62 7.93 -15.92
C SER A 108 -10.97 7.84 -14.44
N ARG A 109 -11.24 6.63 -13.94
CA ARG A 109 -11.64 6.37 -12.56
C ARG A 109 -10.52 6.69 -11.57
N ILE A 110 -9.27 6.39 -11.93
CA ILE A 110 -8.10 6.80 -11.17
C ILE A 110 -7.98 8.32 -11.17
N ALA A 111 -8.12 8.98 -12.33
CA ALA A 111 -8.09 10.45 -12.40
C ALA A 111 -9.18 11.10 -11.53
N HIS A 112 -10.38 10.52 -11.46
CA HIS A 112 -11.46 10.98 -10.59
C HIS A 112 -11.07 10.89 -9.10
N ALA A 113 -10.54 9.75 -8.66
CA ALA A 113 -10.07 9.58 -7.29
C ALA A 113 -9.04 10.66 -6.92
N PHE A 114 -8.10 10.96 -7.83
CA PHE A 114 -7.11 12.02 -7.60
C PHE A 114 -7.73 13.42 -7.51
N ARG A 115 -8.66 13.78 -8.40
CA ARG A 115 -9.38 15.06 -8.36
C ARG A 115 -10.21 15.23 -7.09
N ALA A 116 -10.69 14.13 -6.51
CA ALA A 116 -11.35 14.10 -5.20
C ALA A 116 -10.36 14.19 -4.01
N ASN A 117 -9.08 14.47 -4.25
CA ASN A 117 -7.99 14.48 -3.25
C ASN A 117 -7.80 13.13 -2.53
N ARG A 118 -8.12 12.03 -3.20
CA ARG A 118 -7.89 10.66 -2.71
C ARG A 118 -6.61 10.11 -3.33
N THR A 119 -5.97 9.17 -2.64
CA THR A 119 -4.73 8.56 -3.16
C THR A 119 -4.97 7.15 -3.67
N VAL A 120 -4.30 6.83 -4.78
CA VAL A 120 -4.29 5.50 -5.38
C VAL A 120 -2.91 4.87 -5.20
N THR A 121 -2.89 3.66 -4.66
CA THR A 121 -1.75 2.74 -4.68
C THR A 121 -2.04 1.65 -5.70
N ILE A 122 -1.06 1.29 -6.55
CA ILE A 122 -1.19 0.12 -7.44
C ILE A 122 -0.46 -1.06 -6.80
N SER A 123 -1.15 -2.19 -6.61
CA SER A 123 -0.56 -3.41 -6.08
C SER A 123 -0.20 -4.40 -7.20
N PHE A 124 1.02 -4.92 -7.13
CA PHE A 124 1.57 -5.93 -8.04
C PHE A 124 1.60 -7.29 -7.35
N GLY A 125 1.28 -8.36 -8.10
CA GLY A 125 1.30 -9.73 -7.59
C GLY A 125 -0.08 -10.21 -7.12
N GLY A 126 -0.18 -10.57 -5.85
CA GLY A 126 -1.35 -11.21 -5.23
C GLY A 126 -1.38 -12.74 -5.42
N GLN A 127 -2.36 -13.37 -4.78
CA GLN A 127 -2.48 -14.84 -4.72
C GLN A 127 -2.66 -15.50 -6.09
N GLN A 128 -3.34 -14.83 -7.03
CA GLN A 128 -3.74 -15.38 -8.33
C GLN A 128 -3.03 -14.68 -9.49
N GLY A 129 -2.71 -15.44 -10.53
CA GLY A 129 -1.97 -14.97 -11.69
C GLY A 129 -0.47 -15.18 -11.56
N THR A 130 0.28 -14.76 -12.57
CA THR A 130 1.74 -14.95 -12.62
C THR A 130 2.45 -13.62 -12.37
N GLU A 131 3.42 -13.63 -11.47
CA GLU A 131 4.08 -12.39 -11.03
C GLU A 131 5.06 -11.88 -12.10
N LEU A 132 5.21 -10.56 -12.19
CA LEU A 132 6.04 -9.92 -13.22
C LEU A 132 7.52 -10.33 -13.12
N ALA A 133 8.08 -10.47 -11.92
CA ALA A 133 9.46 -10.91 -11.74
C ALA A 133 9.68 -12.39 -12.07
N GLU A 134 8.65 -13.23 -12.13
CA GLU A 134 8.75 -14.59 -12.69
C GLU A 134 8.85 -14.56 -14.22
N GLN A 135 8.09 -13.67 -14.87
CA GLN A 135 8.00 -13.62 -16.34
C GLN A 135 9.08 -12.81 -17.04
N CYS A 136 9.48 -11.69 -16.45
CA CYS A 136 10.61 -10.93 -16.94
C CYS A 136 11.87 -11.79 -16.83
N THR A 137 12.96 -11.45 -17.52
CA THR A 137 14.22 -12.24 -17.43
C THR A 137 15.41 -11.42 -16.96
N THR A 138 15.26 -10.09 -16.89
CA THR A 138 16.32 -9.17 -16.47
C THR A 138 15.76 -8.07 -15.57
N VAL A 139 16.61 -7.47 -14.75
CA VAL A 139 16.27 -6.30 -13.91
C VAL A 139 15.72 -5.17 -14.78
N SER A 140 16.36 -4.89 -15.92
CA SER A 140 15.96 -3.82 -16.82
C SER A 140 14.57 -4.04 -17.43
N SER A 141 14.25 -5.26 -17.87
CA SER A 141 12.92 -5.55 -18.42
C SER A 141 11.85 -5.45 -17.34
N LEU A 142 12.13 -5.97 -16.13
CA LEU A 142 11.21 -5.90 -15.01
C LEU A 142 10.95 -4.46 -14.56
N LYS A 143 12.02 -3.69 -14.39
CA LYS A 143 11.97 -2.26 -14.10
C LYS A 143 11.09 -1.52 -15.11
N LYS A 144 11.30 -1.77 -16.40
CA LYS A 144 10.50 -1.15 -17.47
C LYS A 144 9.02 -1.51 -17.36
N ALA A 145 8.69 -2.76 -17.03
CA ALA A 145 7.31 -3.20 -16.85
C ALA A 145 6.63 -2.48 -15.67
N TYR A 146 7.28 -2.42 -14.50
CA TYR A 146 6.78 -1.66 -13.35
C TYR A 146 6.65 -0.15 -13.67
N GLN A 147 7.65 0.45 -14.32
CA GLN A 147 7.60 1.86 -14.72
C GLN A 147 6.49 2.17 -15.72
N THR A 148 6.13 1.22 -16.59
CA THR A 148 5.01 1.38 -17.53
C THR A 148 3.70 1.62 -16.79
N VAL A 149 3.46 0.85 -15.72
CA VAL A 149 2.28 0.98 -14.86
C VAL A 149 2.33 2.27 -14.05
N ILE A 150 3.45 2.52 -13.37
CA ILE A 150 3.66 3.73 -12.55
C ILE A 150 3.44 4.99 -13.38
N SER A 151 4.01 5.04 -14.58
CA SER A 151 3.91 6.20 -15.47
C SER A 151 2.52 6.36 -16.06
N ARG A 152 1.85 5.25 -16.44
CA ARG A 152 0.49 5.30 -17.00
C ARG A 152 -0.50 5.91 -16.03
N TYR A 153 -0.44 5.49 -14.77
CA TYR A 153 -1.40 5.91 -13.74
C TYR A 153 -0.88 7.07 -12.89
N HIS A 154 0.31 7.61 -13.22
CA HIS A 154 0.96 8.70 -12.51
C HIS A 154 0.95 8.53 -10.97
N VAL A 155 1.19 7.31 -10.49
CA VAL A 155 1.16 7.00 -9.06
C VAL A 155 2.52 7.20 -8.41
N THR A 156 2.55 7.71 -7.17
CA THR A 156 3.75 7.75 -6.31
C THR A 156 3.65 6.78 -5.14
N SER A 157 2.73 5.82 -5.21
CA SER A 157 2.55 4.76 -4.23
C SER A 157 2.35 3.42 -4.94
N VAL A 158 3.16 2.43 -4.58
CA VAL A 158 3.05 1.06 -5.08
C VAL A 158 3.15 0.06 -3.94
N ASP A 159 2.47 -1.06 -4.13
CA ASP A 159 2.48 -2.20 -3.22
C ASP A 159 2.96 -3.44 -3.97
N PHE A 160 3.77 -4.27 -3.30
CA PHE A 160 4.18 -5.57 -3.81
C PHE A 160 3.57 -6.62 -2.90
N ASP A 161 2.50 -7.25 -3.38
CA ASP A 161 1.84 -8.35 -2.70
C ASP A 161 2.43 -9.66 -3.21
N ILE A 162 3.27 -10.27 -2.38
CA ILE A 162 4.07 -11.44 -2.75
C ILE A 162 3.53 -12.62 -1.95
N GLU A 163 3.10 -13.66 -2.65
CA GLU A 163 2.38 -14.81 -2.08
C GLU A 163 2.80 -16.13 -2.74
N ASN A 164 2.41 -17.26 -2.14
CA ASN A 164 2.60 -18.60 -2.69
C ASN A 164 4.05 -18.86 -3.12
N ASP A 165 4.26 -19.43 -4.31
CA ASP A 165 5.58 -19.77 -4.86
C ASP A 165 6.45 -18.53 -5.14
N ASN A 166 5.86 -17.32 -5.15
CA ASN A 166 6.60 -16.06 -5.24
C ASN A 166 7.20 -15.60 -3.91
N LEU A 167 6.85 -16.25 -2.79
CA LEU A 167 7.46 -16.05 -1.48
C LEU A 167 8.82 -16.76 -1.43
N ASP A 168 9.73 -16.37 -2.31
CA ASP A 168 10.94 -17.11 -2.66
C ASP A 168 12.22 -16.30 -2.40
N GLY A 169 12.27 -15.63 -1.24
CA GLY A 169 13.36 -14.73 -0.85
C GLY A 169 14.76 -15.19 -1.30
N TYR A 170 15.48 -14.31 -2.00
CA TYR A 170 16.80 -14.55 -2.61
C TYR A 170 16.85 -15.48 -3.84
N SER A 171 15.74 -15.94 -4.39
CA SER A 171 15.70 -16.53 -5.74
C SER A 171 16.15 -15.51 -6.81
N GLU A 172 16.38 -15.99 -8.04
CA GLU A 172 16.71 -15.10 -9.17
C GLU A 172 15.58 -14.11 -9.50
N SER A 173 14.31 -14.51 -9.36
CA SER A 173 13.13 -13.65 -9.50
C SER A 173 13.05 -12.62 -8.36
N ALA A 174 13.19 -13.06 -7.10
CA ALA A 174 13.12 -12.19 -5.92
C ALA A 174 14.22 -11.13 -5.89
N VAL A 175 15.47 -11.52 -6.17
CA VAL A 175 16.61 -10.57 -6.21
C VAL A 175 16.39 -9.53 -7.29
N ARG A 176 15.92 -9.95 -8.46
CA ARG A 176 15.63 -9.06 -9.58
C ARG A 176 14.49 -8.10 -9.28
N ARG A 177 13.43 -8.57 -8.61
CA ARG A 177 12.32 -7.76 -8.08
C ARG A 177 12.87 -6.66 -7.19
N ALA A 178 13.61 -7.04 -6.14
CA ALA A 178 14.18 -6.10 -5.18
C ALA A 178 15.10 -5.05 -5.85
N GLN A 179 15.95 -5.46 -6.79
CA GLN A 179 16.82 -4.56 -7.55
C GLN A 179 16.04 -3.60 -8.44
N ALA A 180 15.05 -4.10 -9.20
CA ALA A 180 14.23 -3.25 -10.06
C ALA A 180 13.48 -2.18 -9.26
N VAL A 181 12.92 -2.56 -8.10
CA VAL A 181 12.22 -1.63 -7.21
C VAL A 181 13.17 -0.58 -6.64
N ALA A 182 14.37 -0.97 -6.21
CA ALA A 182 15.37 -0.02 -5.71
C ALA A 182 15.77 1.01 -6.78
N GLU A 183 16.03 0.55 -8.01
CA GLU A 183 16.37 1.43 -9.13
C GLU A 183 15.24 2.42 -9.48
N ILE A 184 13.98 1.99 -9.42
CA ILE A 184 12.83 2.87 -9.66
C ILE A 184 12.72 3.91 -8.56
N GLN A 185 12.86 3.50 -7.30
CA GLN A 185 12.74 4.39 -6.16
C GLN A 185 13.82 5.49 -6.19
N ASP A 186 15.05 5.14 -6.53
CA ASP A 186 16.15 6.11 -6.70
C ASP A 186 15.92 7.06 -7.89
N GLU A 187 15.44 6.55 -9.02
CA GLU A 187 15.11 7.36 -10.20
C GLU A 187 14.00 8.37 -9.92
N MET A 188 12.91 7.91 -9.31
CA MET A 188 11.75 8.73 -8.93
C MET A 188 12.14 9.82 -7.91
N LYS A 189 12.97 9.45 -6.92
CA LYS A 189 13.53 10.41 -5.95
C LYS A 189 14.41 11.47 -6.62
N SER A 190 15.23 11.10 -7.61
CA SER A 190 16.08 12.06 -8.35
C SER A 190 15.27 13.10 -9.16
N ARG A 191 14.02 12.77 -9.50
CA ARG A 191 13.07 13.66 -10.18
C ARG A 191 12.21 14.51 -9.24
N GLY A 192 12.42 14.40 -7.92
CA GLY A 192 11.64 15.12 -6.91
C GLY A 192 10.25 14.52 -6.66
N GLN A 193 9.97 13.30 -7.14
CA GLN A 193 8.71 12.59 -6.95
C GLN A 193 9.00 11.26 -6.24
N PRO A 194 9.33 11.25 -4.94
CA PRO A 194 9.70 10.02 -4.25
C PRO A 194 8.59 8.96 -4.32
N LEU A 195 8.96 7.72 -4.63
CA LEU A 195 8.04 6.59 -4.69
C LEU A 195 7.91 5.91 -3.32
N THR A 196 6.71 5.88 -2.78
CA THR A 196 6.35 5.06 -1.62
C THR A 196 6.19 3.61 -2.05
N VAL A 197 6.84 2.71 -1.33
CA VAL A 197 6.82 1.26 -1.58
C VAL A 197 6.35 0.54 -0.32
N SER A 198 5.26 -0.22 -0.42
CA SER A 198 4.89 -1.25 0.57
C SER A 198 5.20 -2.65 0.05
N LEU A 199 5.42 -3.55 1.01
CA LEU A 199 5.60 -4.98 0.77
C LEU A 199 4.57 -5.72 1.62
N THR A 200 3.64 -6.39 0.95
CA THR A 200 2.52 -7.15 1.55
C THR A 200 2.84 -8.64 1.49
N LEU A 201 2.78 -9.31 2.65
CA LEU A 201 3.22 -10.71 2.79
C LEU A 201 2.29 -11.51 3.71
N PRO A 202 2.09 -12.82 3.44
CA PRO A 202 1.35 -13.72 4.33
C PRO A 202 1.98 -13.79 5.72
N ALA A 203 1.15 -13.75 6.76
CA ALA A 203 1.59 -13.92 8.13
C ALA A 203 0.78 -15.01 8.86
N SER A 204 1.49 -15.80 9.66
CA SER A 204 0.87 -16.73 10.61
C SER A 204 0.63 -16.04 11.96
N THR A 205 -0.03 -16.74 12.89
CA THR A 205 -0.11 -16.29 14.29
C THR A 205 1.26 -16.16 15.00
N SER A 206 2.34 -16.61 14.36
CA SER A 206 3.73 -16.45 14.83
C SER A 206 4.52 -15.41 14.01
N GLY A 207 3.83 -14.58 13.21
CA GLY A 207 4.43 -13.58 12.32
C GLY A 207 4.74 -14.15 10.93
N LEU A 208 5.71 -13.55 10.25
CA LEU A 208 6.16 -13.97 8.92
C LEU A 208 6.86 -15.33 8.96
N THR A 209 6.74 -16.08 7.88
CA THR A 209 7.52 -17.30 7.63
C THR A 209 9.00 -16.96 7.40
N PRO A 210 9.92 -17.95 7.44
CA PRO A 210 11.31 -17.74 7.04
C PRO A 210 11.44 -17.13 5.64
N ASP A 211 10.72 -17.65 4.65
CA ASP A 211 10.79 -17.13 3.28
C ASP A 211 10.21 -15.71 3.15
N GLY A 212 9.18 -15.39 3.96
CA GLY A 212 8.67 -14.03 4.10
C GLY A 212 9.74 -13.08 4.65
N LEU A 213 10.47 -13.48 5.70
CA LEU A 213 11.58 -12.69 6.26
C LEU A 213 12.74 -12.54 5.28
N ASP A 214 13.07 -13.58 4.52
CA ASP A 214 14.09 -13.53 3.48
C ASP A 214 13.67 -12.59 2.34
N THR A 215 12.40 -12.57 1.99
CA THR A 215 11.83 -11.60 1.04
C THR A 215 12.02 -10.17 1.53
N VAL A 216 11.67 -9.86 2.79
CA VAL A 216 11.92 -8.53 3.38
C VAL A 216 13.40 -8.19 3.39
N SER A 217 14.26 -9.16 3.76
CA SER A 217 15.71 -8.99 3.79
C SER A 217 16.28 -8.69 2.41
N SER A 218 15.79 -9.34 1.35
CA SER A 218 16.22 -9.10 -0.03
C SER A 218 15.93 -7.67 -0.51
N PHE A 219 14.75 -7.12 -0.17
CA PHE A 219 14.39 -5.72 -0.46
C PHE A 219 15.32 -4.74 0.25
N ILE A 220 15.58 -4.98 1.54
CA ILE A 220 16.48 -4.13 2.34
C ILE A 220 17.91 -4.18 1.79
N ASP A 221 18.39 -5.37 1.40
CA ASP A 221 19.75 -5.56 0.87
C ASP A 221 19.93 -4.94 -0.51
N ALA A 222 18.90 -4.94 -1.36
CA ALA A 222 18.89 -4.23 -2.63
C ALA A 222 18.85 -2.70 -2.47
N GLY A 223 18.59 -2.20 -1.25
CA GLY A 223 18.54 -0.77 -0.95
C GLY A 223 17.15 -0.15 -1.01
N VAL A 224 16.09 -0.96 -1.12
CA VAL A 224 14.71 -0.45 -1.10
C VAL A 224 14.40 0.17 0.26
N ASN A 225 13.95 1.42 0.26
CA ASN A 225 13.36 2.05 1.42
C ASN A 225 11.87 1.66 1.53
N LEU A 226 11.62 0.55 2.22
CA LEU A 226 10.26 0.10 2.54
C LEU A 226 9.57 1.13 3.44
N SER A 227 8.48 1.71 2.94
CA SER A 227 7.64 2.63 3.71
C SER A 227 6.72 1.86 4.66
N THR A 228 6.31 0.66 4.25
CA THR A 228 5.47 -0.23 5.06
C THR A 228 5.81 -1.69 4.79
N LEU A 229 6.05 -2.45 5.86
CA LEU A 229 5.98 -3.91 5.85
C LEU A 229 4.57 -4.31 6.30
N ASN A 230 3.72 -4.71 5.35
CA ASN A 230 2.31 -5.00 5.57
C ASN A 230 2.10 -6.51 5.74
N LEU A 231 1.62 -6.93 6.91
CA LEU A 231 1.34 -8.33 7.19
C LEU A 231 -0.11 -8.64 6.82
N MET A 232 -0.33 -9.62 5.95
CA MET A 232 -1.65 -10.20 5.75
C MET A 232 -2.00 -11.08 6.96
N THR A 233 -2.86 -10.54 7.81
CA THR A 233 -3.29 -11.16 9.06
C THR A 233 -4.69 -11.75 8.87
N MET A 234 -4.75 -12.81 8.07
CA MET A 234 -5.95 -13.49 7.63
C MET A 234 -5.67 -14.98 7.43
N ASP A 235 -6.73 -15.78 7.27
CA ASP A 235 -6.67 -17.22 6.95
C ASP A 235 -5.72 -18.01 7.87
N PHE A 236 -5.86 -17.77 9.18
CA PHE A 236 -5.07 -18.46 10.18
C PHE A 236 -5.41 -19.95 10.30
N ASN A 237 -6.47 -20.39 9.62
CA ASN A 237 -7.05 -21.73 9.71
C ASN A 237 -7.48 -22.07 11.15
N ILE A 238 -8.04 -21.08 11.85
CA ILE A 238 -8.52 -21.21 13.22
C ILE A 238 -9.97 -20.69 13.26
N PRO A 239 -10.95 -21.57 13.48
CA PRO A 239 -12.35 -21.19 13.55
C PRO A 239 -12.64 -20.14 14.63
N SER A 240 -13.51 -19.18 14.34
CA SER A 240 -13.88 -18.08 15.24
C SER A 240 -14.61 -18.52 16.52
N ASN A 241 -15.13 -19.75 16.57
CA ASN A 241 -15.68 -20.33 17.80
C ASN A 241 -14.59 -20.88 18.76
N VAL A 242 -13.35 -21.02 18.29
CA VAL A 242 -12.18 -21.39 19.10
C VAL A 242 -11.49 -20.15 19.64
N THR A 243 -11.24 -19.15 18.78
CA THR A 243 -10.57 -17.90 19.16
C THR A 243 -11.04 -16.76 18.28
N ALA A 244 -11.30 -15.60 18.87
CA ALA A 244 -11.67 -14.40 18.13
C ALA A 244 -10.52 -13.98 17.18
N GLN A 245 -10.86 -13.62 15.94
CA GLN A 245 -9.86 -13.28 14.93
C GLN A 245 -9.00 -12.07 15.34
N SER A 246 -9.60 -11.09 16.03
CA SER A 246 -8.86 -9.95 16.57
C SER A 246 -7.71 -10.35 17.51
N GLU A 247 -7.84 -11.43 18.29
CA GLU A 247 -6.76 -11.90 19.16
C GLU A 247 -5.64 -12.61 18.38
N LEU A 248 -5.99 -13.35 17.33
CA LEU A 248 -5.02 -13.98 16.43
C LEU A 248 -4.23 -12.94 15.63
N ILE A 249 -4.90 -11.90 15.12
CA ILE A 249 -4.29 -10.76 14.44
C ILE A 249 -3.30 -10.04 15.37
N LYS A 250 -3.71 -9.70 16.59
CA LYS A 250 -2.81 -9.09 17.59
C LYS A 250 -1.58 -9.96 17.86
N LYS A 251 -1.76 -11.28 17.96
CA LYS A 251 -0.66 -12.22 18.18
C LYS A 251 0.31 -12.24 16.99
N ALA A 252 -0.21 -12.32 15.77
CA ALA A 252 0.57 -12.27 14.53
C ALA A 252 1.39 -10.96 14.44
N LEU A 253 0.75 -9.82 14.69
CA LEU A 253 1.39 -8.50 14.62
C LEU A 253 2.49 -8.33 15.68
N ASN A 254 2.26 -8.76 16.92
CA ASN A 254 3.29 -8.70 17.96
C ASN A 254 4.50 -9.59 17.62
N ALA A 255 4.26 -10.77 17.04
CA ALA A 255 5.33 -11.65 16.60
C ALA A 255 6.09 -11.05 15.40
N GLY A 256 5.37 -10.52 14.41
CA GLY A 256 5.93 -9.79 13.27
C GLY A 256 6.77 -8.59 13.69
N HIS A 257 6.32 -7.81 14.66
CA HIS A 257 7.08 -6.68 15.22
C HIS A 257 8.41 -7.12 15.80
N LYS A 258 8.41 -8.19 16.59
CA LYS A 258 9.63 -8.77 17.16
C LYS A 258 10.58 -9.26 16.07
N GLN A 259 10.08 -9.96 15.05
CA GLN A 259 10.89 -10.46 13.93
C GLN A 259 11.48 -9.29 13.12
N TYR A 260 10.66 -8.30 12.78
CA TYR A 260 11.10 -7.16 11.97
C TYR A 260 12.13 -6.31 12.72
N LYS A 261 11.95 -6.10 14.02
CA LYS A 261 12.96 -5.48 14.89
C LYS A 261 14.30 -6.21 14.84
N GLN A 262 14.27 -7.54 14.98
CA GLN A 262 15.49 -8.37 14.95
C GLN A 262 16.19 -8.27 13.59
N LEU A 263 15.42 -8.32 12.50
CA LEU A 263 15.94 -8.16 11.14
C LEU A 263 16.56 -6.77 10.92
N LEU A 264 15.85 -5.69 11.27
CA LEU A 264 16.37 -4.33 11.13
C LEU A 264 17.66 -4.13 11.94
N TYR A 265 17.72 -4.65 13.17
CA TYR A 265 18.90 -4.55 14.01
C TYR A 265 20.08 -5.35 13.47
N SER A 266 19.85 -6.53 12.88
CA SER A 266 20.92 -7.31 12.22
C SER A 266 21.50 -6.56 11.02
N LYS A 267 20.68 -5.74 10.35
CA LYS A 267 21.07 -4.82 9.26
C LYS A 267 21.57 -3.45 9.77
N ARG A 268 21.85 -3.31 11.07
CA ARG A 268 22.33 -2.07 11.73
C ARG A 268 21.38 -0.88 11.59
N LYS A 269 20.09 -1.12 11.36
CA LYS A 269 19.03 -0.10 11.36
C LYS A 269 18.37 -0.08 12.74
N LEU A 270 18.77 0.88 13.58
CA LEU A 270 18.32 0.98 14.97
C LEU A 270 17.11 1.93 15.08
N PHE A 271 15.92 1.35 15.01
CA PHE A 271 14.64 2.05 15.23
C PHE A 271 14.08 1.76 16.63
N SER A 272 13.32 2.70 17.19
CA SER A 272 12.56 2.45 18.43
C SER A 272 11.36 1.53 18.18
N ASP A 273 10.78 0.96 19.24
CA ASP A 273 9.62 0.07 19.10
C ASP A 273 8.40 0.76 18.47
N SER A 274 8.16 2.04 18.79
CA SER A 274 7.08 2.83 18.16
C SER A 274 7.34 3.01 16.66
N GLN A 275 8.57 3.33 16.27
CA GLN A 275 8.91 3.53 14.86
C GLN A 275 8.76 2.24 14.05
N ILE A 276 9.07 1.08 14.65
CA ILE A 276 8.88 -0.20 13.98
C ILE A 276 7.39 -0.48 13.76
N TRP A 277 6.52 -0.13 14.73
CA TRP A 277 5.06 -0.18 14.52
C TRP A 277 4.59 0.79 13.43
N GLU A 278 5.12 2.01 13.41
CA GLU A 278 4.84 3.01 12.38
C GLU A 278 5.34 2.60 10.97
N MET A 279 6.31 1.68 10.89
CA MET A 279 6.80 1.08 9.64
C MET A 279 6.06 -0.22 9.29
N MET A 280 5.20 -0.73 10.16
CA MET A 280 4.42 -1.94 9.92
C MET A 280 3.00 -1.61 9.49
N GLY A 281 2.42 -2.54 8.75
CA GLY A 281 1.01 -2.55 8.41
C GLY A 281 0.34 -3.89 8.71
N ALA A 282 -0.98 -3.88 8.70
CA ALA A 282 -1.80 -5.08 8.75
C ALA A 282 -2.86 -5.03 7.66
N THR A 283 -3.08 -6.12 6.94
CA THR A 283 -4.24 -6.30 6.06
C THR A 283 -5.09 -7.42 6.61
N VAL A 284 -6.36 -7.12 6.89
CA VAL A 284 -7.33 -8.09 7.38
C VAL A 284 -8.26 -8.54 6.27
N LEU A 285 -8.72 -9.79 6.33
CA LEU A 285 -9.79 -10.29 5.46
C LEU A 285 -11.14 -10.09 6.18
N ILE A 286 -11.97 -9.17 5.70
CA ILE A 286 -13.22 -8.81 6.39
C ILE A 286 -14.28 -9.90 6.28
N GLY A 287 -15.10 -10.07 7.31
CA GLY A 287 -16.14 -11.10 7.31
C GLY A 287 -15.58 -12.51 7.09
N GLN A 288 -16.25 -13.31 6.27
CA GLN A 288 -15.88 -14.69 5.99
C GLN A 288 -14.49 -14.77 5.35
N ASN A 289 -13.62 -15.59 5.95
CA ASN A 289 -12.30 -15.97 5.45
C ASN A 289 -12.40 -17.29 4.65
N ASP A 290 -11.28 -17.79 4.13
CA ASP A 290 -11.25 -19.00 3.30
C ASP A 290 -11.50 -20.28 4.09
N THR A 291 -11.21 -20.27 5.40
CA THR A 291 -11.43 -21.41 6.29
C THR A 291 -12.87 -21.46 6.81
N ASP A 292 -13.44 -22.67 6.84
CA ASP A 292 -14.75 -22.93 7.46
C ASP A 292 -14.83 -22.39 8.90
N ASN A 293 -15.88 -21.63 9.17
CA ASN A 293 -16.14 -20.96 10.45
C ASN A 293 -15.09 -19.91 10.88
N GLU A 294 -14.28 -19.40 9.95
CA GLU A 294 -13.36 -18.29 10.20
C GLU A 294 -13.99 -16.98 9.70
N TYR A 295 -14.27 -16.06 10.62
CA TYR A 295 -14.89 -14.77 10.33
C TYR A 295 -14.23 -13.64 11.13
N LEU A 296 -13.78 -12.59 10.44
CA LEU A 296 -13.51 -11.29 11.06
C LEU A 296 -14.83 -10.55 11.25
N THR A 297 -15.30 -10.44 12.49
CA THR A 297 -16.55 -9.74 12.80
C THR A 297 -16.37 -8.22 12.87
N LEU A 298 -17.47 -7.46 12.91
CA LEU A 298 -17.41 -6.00 13.13
C LEU A 298 -16.79 -5.64 14.50
N ASP A 299 -17.04 -6.46 15.53
CA ASP A 299 -16.41 -6.31 16.84
C ASP A 299 -14.90 -6.61 16.79
N ASP A 300 -14.49 -7.62 16.01
CA ASP A 300 -13.07 -7.84 15.73
C ASP A 300 -12.43 -6.65 15.02
N ALA A 301 -13.10 -6.08 14.01
CA ALA A 301 -12.61 -4.91 13.28
C ALA A 301 -12.38 -3.70 14.20
N GLN A 302 -13.32 -3.41 15.10
CA GLN A 302 -13.16 -2.36 16.11
C GLN A 302 -11.98 -2.64 17.06
N ARG A 303 -11.79 -3.89 17.47
CA ARG A 303 -10.67 -4.30 18.34
C ARG A 303 -9.32 -4.22 17.62
N VAL A 304 -9.27 -4.56 16.34
CA VAL A 304 -8.07 -4.42 15.50
C VAL A 304 -7.72 -2.95 15.31
N ASN A 305 -8.69 -2.09 14.98
CA ASN A 305 -8.47 -0.64 14.92
C ASN A 305 -7.94 -0.09 16.26
N THR A 306 -8.56 -0.47 17.38
CA THR A 306 -8.12 -0.03 18.71
C THR A 306 -6.67 -0.44 18.98
N PHE A 307 -6.30 -1.68 18.64
CA PHE A 307 -4.91 -2.14 18.77
C PHE A 307 -3.96 -1.33 17.89
N ALA A 308 -4.32 -1.11 16.62
CA ALA A 308 -3.53 -0.32 15.68
C ALA A 308 -3.29 1.12 16.17
N MET A 309 -4.31 1.76 16.74
CA MET A 309 -4.18 3.10 17.34
C MET A 309 -3.31 3.10 18.61
N GLN A 310 -3.37 2.05 19.42
CA GLN A 310 -2.55 1.94 20.65
C GLN A 310 -1.07 1.70 20.36
N THR A 311 -0.75 1.00 19.26
CA THR A 311 0.64 0.71 18.86
C THR A 311 1.23 1.75 17.91
N ASN A 312 0.43 2.70 17.42
CA ASN A 312 0.78 3.60 16.31
C ASN A 312 1.14 2.82 15.03
N LEU A 313 0.38 1.78 14.71
CA LEU A 313 0.56 1.03 13.47
C LEU A 313 0.47 1.97 12.26
N GLY A 314 1.47 1.93 11.38
CA GLY A 314 1.61 2.88 10.28
C GLY A 314 0.55 2.72 9.18
N HIS A 315 0.06 1.51 8.99
CA HIS A 315 -0.88 1.18 7.93
C HIS A 315 -1.89 0.13 8.40
N LEU A 316 -3.17 0.35 8.12
CA LEU A 316 -4.19 -0.69 8.26
C LEU A 316 -4.97 -0.80 6.94
N ALA A 317 -5.13 -2.01 6.45
CA ALA A 317 -5.86 -2.27 5.23
C ALA A 317 -6.83 -3.42 5.38
N MET A 318 -7.68 -3.58 4.37
CA MET A 318 -8.60 -4.70 4.30
C MET A 318 -8.71 -5.27 2.89
N TRP A 319 -8.86 -6.58 2.82
CA TRP A 319 -9.40 -7.30 1.69
C TRP A 319 -10.89 -7.61 1.94
N SER A 320 -11.83 -7.02 1.21
CA SER A 320 -11.64 -5.95 0.23
C SER A 320 -12.82 -4.99 0.23
N LEU A 321 -12.66 -3.84 -0.41
CA LEU A 321 -13.70 -2.83 -0.56
C LEU A 321 -14.91 -3.36 -1.33
N ASN A 322 -14.68 -4.21 -2.33
CA ASN A 322 -15.73 -4.91 -3.08
C ASN A 322 -16.65 -5.75 -2.17
N ARG A 323 -16.11 -6.18 -1.01
CA ARG A 323 -16.80 -7.06 -0.06
C ARG A 323 -17.47 -6.31 1.08
N ASP A 324 -17.25 -5.01 1.26
CA ASP A 324 -17.69 -4.28 2.45
C ASP A 324 -19.18 -3.91 2.42
N GLN A 325 -20.01 -4.93 2.30
CA GLN A 325 -21.46 -4.85 2.32
C GLN A 325 -22.05 -6.21 2.72
N GLN A 326 -23.30 -6.18 3.19
CA GLN A 326 -24.03 -7.40 3.51
C GLN A 326 -24.30 -8.21 2.24
N CYS A 327 -24.22 -9.53 2.34
CA CYS A 327 -24.81 -10.40 1.33
C CYS A 327 -26.36 -10.28 1.36
N GLY A 328 -27.02 -10.71 0.29
CA GLY A 328 -28.49 -10.71 0.24
C GLY A 328 -29.12 -11.36 1.47
N GLU A 329 -30.28 -10.87 1.93
CA GLU A 329 -30.86 -11.21 3.25
C GLU A 329 -31.04 -12.72 3.52
N ASN A 330 -31.16 -13.54 2.48
CA ASN A 330 -31.31 -15.00 2.57
C ASN A 330 -30.07 -15.79 2.13
N SER A 331 -28.94 -15.11 1.92
CA SER A 331 -27.71 -15.74 1.44
C SER A 331 -27.03 -16.48 2.59
N VAL A 332 -27.04 -17.82 2.54
CA VAL A 332 -26.26 -18.68 3.42
C VAL A 332 -25.06 -19.16 2.62
N THR A 333 -24.04 -18.33 2.49
CA THR A 333 -22.83 -18.67 1.74
C THR A 333 -21.87 -19.41 2.64
N GLN A 334 -21.63 -20.70 2.36
CA GLN A 334 -20.57 -21.47 3.02
C GLN A 334 -19.19 -21.20 2.40
N THR A 335 -19.14 -20.48 1.28
CA THR A 335 -17.90 -20.10 0.59
C THR A 335 -17.73 -18.60 0.61
N ILE A 336 -16.47 -18.16 0.63
CA ILE A 336 -16.11 -16.74 0.50
C ILE A 336 -16.75 -16.13 -0.76
N GLN A 337 -17.19 -14.88 -0.65
CA GLN A 337 -17.82 -14.13 -1.74
C GLN A 337 -16.93 -12.94 -2.11
N THR A 338 -16.88 -12.60 -3.40
CA THR A 338 -16.09 -11.47 -3.91
C THR A 338 -16.81 -10.12 -3.79
N GLY A 339 -18.15 -10.13 -3.73
CA GLY A 339 -18.98 -8.91 -3.71
C GLY A 339 -19.68 -8.63 -2.38
N CYS A 340 -19.46 -9.41 -1.33
CA CYS A 340 -19.99 -9.17 0.01
C CYS A 340 -19.17 -9.91 1.07
N SER A 341 -19.31 -9.52 2.34
CA SER A 341 -18.44 -10.00 3.41
C SER A 341 -18.91 -11.31 4.04
N GLY A 342 -20.16 -11.72 3.81
CA GLY A 342 -20.80 -12.81 4.55
C GLY A 342 -21.28 -12.43 5.96
N MET A 343 -21.12 -11.17 6.37
CA MET A 343 -21.57 -10.67 7.68
C MET A 343 -22.80 -9.78 7.55
N LYS A 344 -23.63 -9.75 8.60
CA LYS A 344 -24.68 -8.75 8.76
C LYS A 344 -24.03 -7.39 9.04
N GLN A 345 -24.24 -6.42 8.16
CA GLN A 345 -23.63 -5.10 8.23
C GLN A 345 -24.38 -4.09 7.34
N THR A 346 -24.05 -2.81 7.49
CA THR A 346 -24.32 -1.77 6.51
C THR A 346 -23.17 -1.69 5.48
N ALA A 347 -23.44 -1.13 4.31
CA ALA A 347 -22.39 -0.90 3.31
C ALA A 347 -21.34 0.08 3.87
N GLY A 348 -20.07 -0.31 3.80
CA GLY A 348 -18.94 0.49 4.30
C GLY A 348 -18.67 0.42 5.80
N GLU A 349 -19.33 -0.48 6.53
CA GLU A 349 -19.21 -0.55 7.99
C GLU A 349 -17.82 -1.03 8.42
N PHE A 350 -17.20 -2.00 7.73
CA PHE A 350 -15.84 -2.42 8.06
C PHE A 350 -14.84 -1.29 7.79
N ALA A 351 -14.92 -0.63 6.63
CA ALA A 351 -14.07 0.52 6.30
C ALA A 351 -14.20 1.63 7.36
N THR A 352 -15.42 1.92 7.80
CA THR A 352 -15.67 2.95 8.82
C THR A 352 -15.01 2.59 10.16
N LEU A 353 -15.14 1.35 10.61
CA LEU A 353 -14.55 0.89 11.88
C LEU A 353 -13.02 0.83 11.81
N LEU A 354 -12.47 0.29 10.71
CA LEU A 354 -11.03 0.12 10.54
C LEU A 354 -10.30 1.45 10.28
N SER A 355 -10.92 2.39 9.57
CA SER A 355 -10.31 3.70 9.24
C SER A 355 -10.35 4.72 10.39
N SER A 356 -11.12 4.45 11.45
CA SER A 356 -11.30 5.41 12.55
C SER A 356 -9.96 5.85 13.16
N GLY A 357 -9.70 7.16 13.15
CA GLY A 357 -8.45 7.75 13.68
C GLY A 357 -7.29 7.83 12.69
N PHE A 358 -7.35 7.14 11.55
CA PHE A 358 -6.36 7.24 10.48
C PHE A 358 -6.62 8.48 9.61
N LYS A 359 -5.57 9.27 9.37
CA LYS A 359 -5.66 10.55 8.64
C LYS A 359 -4.53 10.76 7.61
N GLY A 360 -3.59 9.82 7.56
CA GLY A 360 -2.48 9.88 6.63
C GLY A 360 -2.85 9.41 5.23
N THR A 361 -1.87 9.53 4.34
CA THR A 361 -1.90 9.02 2.98
C THR A 361 -0.56 8.30 2.69
N PRO A 362 -0.53 7.28 1.82
CA PRO A 362 0.70 6.57 1.47
C PRO A 362 1.66 7.41 0.62
N GLY A 363 1.22 8.53 0.04
CA GLY A 363 2.07 9.38 -0.79
C GLY A 363 1.44 10.75 -1.03
N THR A 364 2.11 11.54 -1.86
CA THR A 364 1.57 12.80 -2.38
C THR A 364 0.55 12.54 -3.46
N ILE A 365 -0.52 13.32 -3.49
CA ILE A 365 -1.42 13.40 -4.65
C ILE A 365 -0.59 13.95 -5.81
N VAL A 366 -0.47 13.19 -6.91
CA VAL A 366 0.17 13.71 -8.12
C VAL A 366 -0.85 14.58 -8.84
N ASP A 367 -0.42 15.79 -9.21
CA ASP A 367 -1.24 16.72 -9.99
C ASP A 367 -1.46 16.18 -11.41
N MET A 368 -2.65 15.61 -11.60
CA MET A 368 -3.10 15.01 -12.85
C MET A 368 -3.43 16.03 -13.94
N ASP A 369 -3.51 17.33 -13.64
CA ASP A 369 -3.81 18.36 -14.64
C ASP A 369 -2.61 18.62 -15.60
N SER A 370 -1.43 18.15 -15.22
CA SER A 370 -0.22 18.15 -16.07
C SER A 370 -0.05 16.88 -16.90
N ALA A 371 -0.86 15.85 -16.66
CA ALA A 371 -0.79 14.57 -17.33
C ALA A 371 -1.66 14.57 -18.61
N THR A 372 -1.04 14.29 -19.76
CA THR A 372 -1.79 13.98 -20.99
C THR A 372 -2.35 12.57 -20.87
N TRP A 373 -3.62 12.46 -20.51
CA TRP A 373 -4.34 11.20 -20.53
C TRP A 373 -4.62 10.79 -21.98
N SER A 374 -4.14 9.61 -22.38
CA SER A 374 -4.61 8.96 -23.59
C SER A 374 -5.91 8.24 -23.24
N THR A 375 -7.01 8.98 -23.19
CA THR A 375 -8.31 8.34 -23.37
C THR A 375 -8.33 7.67 -24.74
N PRO A 376 -8.92 6.48 -24.87
CA PRO A 376 -9.17 5.89 -26.18
C PRO A 376 -10.10 6.83 -26.94
N SER A 377 -9.55 7.64 -27.84
CA SER A 377 -10.33 8.46 -28.76
C SER A 377 -11.37 7.58 -29.46
N GLY A 378 -12.66 7.86 -29.26
CA GLY A 378 -13.76 7.18 -29.96
C GLY A 378 -14.58 6.16 -29.16
N LYS A 379 -14.37 5.99 -27.85
CA LYS A 379 -15.28 5.15 -27.02
C LYS A 379 -16.55 5.90 -26.59
N TYR A 380 -16.44 7.19 -26.28
CA TYR A 380 -17.53 8.01 -25.78
C TYR A 380 -17.83 9.13 -26.78
N GLU A 381 -19.10 9.32 -27.09
CA GLU A 381 -19.51 10.35 -28.05
C GLU A 381 -19.31 11.75 -27.48
N GLN A 382 -19.05 12.73 -28.33
CA GLN A 382 -19.13 14.14 -27.91
C GLN A 382 -20.56 14.43 -27.47
N TRP A 383 -20.72 15.09 -26.32
CA TRP A 383 -22.03 15.51 -25.84
C TRP A 383 -22.73 16.35 -26.92
N ASN A 384 -24.00 16.05 -27.14
CA ASN A 384 -24.83 16.69 -28.15
C ASN A 384 -26.14 17.15 -27.50
N VAL A 385 -26.47 18.43 -27.71
CA VAL A 385 -27.65 19.09 -27.16
C VAL A 385 -28.98 18.42 -27.55
N THR A 386 -29.04 17.66 -28.65
CA THR A 386 -30.28 17.01 -29.11
C THR A 386 -30.38 15.53 -28.76
N THR A 387 -29.32 14.92 -28.24
CA THR A 387 -29.31 13.51 -27.89
C THR A 387 -29.97 13.31 -26.53
N GLU A 388 -30.85 12.30 -26.44
CA GLU A 388 -31.41 11.84 -25.18
C GLU A 388 -30.42 10.88 -24.54
N TYR A 389 -30.04 11.19 -23.30
CA TYR A 389 -29.10 10.41 -22.51
C TYR A 389 -29.85 9.78 -21.35
N THR A 390 -29.58 8.50 -21.10
CA THR A 390 -30.11 7.73 -19.98
C THR A 390 -29.10 7.69 -18.82
N GLU A 391 -29.58 7.45 -17.61
CA GLU A 391 -28.70 7.27 -16.43
C GLU A 391 -27.58 6.26 -16.73
N GLY A 392 -26.33 6.67 -16.51
CA GLY A 392 -25.11 5.88 -16.78
C GLY A 392 -24.44 6.15 -18.13
N ASP A 393 -25.09 6.86 -19.05
CA ASP A 393 -24.49 7.23 -20.34
C ASP A 393 -23.28 8.14 -20.16
N LYS A 394 -22.23 7.91 -20.96
CA LYS A 394 -20.96 8.64 -20.85
C LYS A 394 -20.66 9.44 -22.11
N VAL A 395 -20.32 10.71 -21.93
CA VAL A 395 -20.08 11.68 -23.01
C VAL A 395 -18.80 12.48 -22.80
N VAL A 396 -18.19 12.89 -23.89
CA VAL A 396 -17.06 13.82 -23.88
C VAL A 396 -17.56 15.26 -24.02
N TRP A 397 -17.10 16.13 -23.13
CA TRP A 397 -17.33 17.57 -23.20
C TRP A 397 -16.08 18.33 -22.73
N LYS A 398 -15.55 19.24 -23.56
CA LYS A 398 -14.36 20.06 -23.25
C LYS A 398 -13.17 19.27 -22.66
N HIS A 399 -12.78 18.18 -23.32
CA HIS A 399 -11.69 17.29 -22.87
C HIS A 399 -11.94 16.60 -21.52
N ASN A 400 -13.20 16.54 -21.08
CA ASN A 400 -13.61 15.84 -19.89
C ASN A 400 -14.72 14.83 -20.21
N LEU A 401 -14.68 13.71 -19.52
CA LEU A 401 -15.67 12.66 -19.61
C LEU A 401 -16.72 12.88 -18.51
N TYR A 402 -17.99 12.81 -18.87
CA TYR A 402 -19.12 12.97 -17.96
C TYR A 402 -20.02 11.76 -18.02
N GLU A 403 -20.66 11.42 -16.92
CA GLU A 403 -21.68 10.37 -16.80
C GLU A 403 -23.02 10.99 -16.41
N ALA A 404 -24.10 10.58 -17.10
CA ALA A 404 -25.45 11.00 -16.76
C ALA A 404 -25.89 10.37 -15.43
N LEU A 405 -26.34 11.19 -14.48
CA LEU A 405 -26.89 10.76 -13.18
C LEU A 405 -28.40 10.49 -13.24
N SER A 406 -29.04 10.90 -14.32
CA SER A 406 -30.47 10.74 -14.59
C SER A 406 -30.72 10.98 -16.07
N ASP A 407 -31.84 10.46 -16.57
CA ASP A 407 -32.26 10.72 -17.94
C ASP A 407 -32.34 12.23 -18.22
N ASN A 408 -31.71 12.69 -19.30
CA ASN A 408 -31.65 14.10 -19.65
C ASN A 408 -31.48 14.35 -21.16
N THR A 409 -31.81 15.56 -21.59
CA THR A 409 -31.65 16.01 -22.98
C THR A 409 -31.36 17.50 -22.99
N GLY A 410 -30.35 17.93 -23.73
CA GLY A 410 -30.00 19.35 -23.87
C GLY A 410 -29.36 20.01 -22.66
N GLU A 411 -29.24 19.29 -21.54
CA GLU A 411 -28.55 19.76 -20.33
C GLU A 411 -27.03 19.61 -20.52
N GLN A 412 -26.31 20.72 -20.45
CA GLN A 412 -24.86 20.74 -20.73
C GLN A 412 -24.08 20.16 -19.54
N PRO A 413 -23.03 19.34 -19.76
CA PRO A 413 -22.35 18.62 -18.66
C PRO A 413 -21.65 19.50 -17.60
N ASP A 414 -21.31 20.74 -17.92
CA ASP A 414 -20.72 21.73 -17.00
C ASP A 414 -21.67 22.90 -16.68
N SER A 415 -22.98 22.74 -16.91
CA SER A 415 -23.99 23.80 -16.70
C SER A 415 -24.18 24.20 -15.23
N THR A 416 -23.82 23.33 -14.29
CA THR A 416 -23.93 23.59 -12.86
C THR A 416 -22.62 23.23 -12.15
N ALA A 417 -22.26 24.02 -11.12
CA ALA A 417 -21.13 23.71 -10.27
C ALA A 417 -21.45 22.42 -9.51
N SER A 418 -20.60 21.41 -9.62
CA SER A 418 -20.71 20.07 -9.02
C SER A 418 -21.47 20.06 -7.68
N GLY A 419 -22.75 19.70 -7.71
CA GLY A 419 -23.61 19.61 -6.52
C GLY A 419 -25.12 19.63 -6.81
N ALA A 420 -25.80 18.54 -6.42
CA ALA A 420 -27.23 18.30 -6.23
C ALA A 420 -28.22 18.46 -7.40
N ASP A 421 -28.03 19.37 -8.36
CA ASP A 421 -29.01 19.63 -9.44
C ASP A 421 -28.48 19.37 -10.86
N SER A 422 -27.24 18.90 -11.01
CA SER A 422 -26.66 18.53 -12.31
C SER A 422 -27.15 17.13 -12.73
N PRO A 423 -27.68 16.95 -13.96
CA PRO A 423 -27.91 15.61 -14.51
C PRO A 423 -26.60 14.93 -14.93
N TRP A 424 -25.44 15.58 -14.78
CA TRP A 424 -24.13 15.07 -15.18
C TRP A 424 -23.13 15.08 -14.02
N ARG A 425 -22.35 14.01 -13.93
CA ARG A 425 -21.17 13.88 -13.06
C ARG A 425 -19.91 13.89 -13.91
N LEU A 426 -18.96 14.77 -13.60
CA LEU A 426 -17.62 14.71 -14.17
C LEU A 426 -16.93 13.43 -13.70
N ILE A 427 -16.57 12.54 -14.63
CA ILE A 427 -15.93 11.25 -14.32
C ILE A 427 -14.44 11.19 -14.69
N GLY A 428 -13.92 12.16 -15.43
CA GLY A 428 -12.48 12.21 -15.72
C GLY A 428 -12.12 13.13 -16.89
N PRO A 429 -10.85 13.18 -17.30
CA PRO A 429 -10.47 13.67 -18.62
C PRO A 429 -10.99 12.70 -19.71
N ALA A 430 -11.31 13.25 -20.88
CA ALA A 430 -11.84 12.53 -22.04
C ALA A 430 -10.87 12.45 -23.20
#